data_AF-A0A0P4VJT4-F1
#
_entry.id   AF-A0A0P4VJT4-F1
#
_cell.length_a   1.000
_cell.length_b   1.000
_cell.length_c   1.000
_cell.angle_alpha   90.00
_cell.angle_beta   90.00
_cell.angle_gamma   90.00
#
_symmetry.space_group_name_H-M   'P 1'
#
loop_
_entity.id
_entity.type
_entity.pdbx_description
1 polymer ?
#
loop_
_entity_poly.entity_id
_entity_poly.type
_entity_poly.pdbx_seq_one_letter_code
_entity_poly.pdbx_strand_id
1 'polypeptide(L)'
;MFISLLSSVVVLALIFLREFFLWLRNNLPKSVQCWFCHSKTKVDYRFANNWYCSNCDQYNGFTKDGDYNRLIDNHYEEKLNFTITSEGRTKDAWKPTNRLCEKCNRNQELKVQQLASFVPLNEKNYDIEIEHYRTQLEKCYKLCSNCDTLLSKIFTNEKNLFSIP
;
A
#
# COMPACT_ATOMS: atom_id res chain seq x y z
N MET A 1 44.84 1.17 41.35
CA MET A 1 44.99 2.50 40.73
C MET A 1 45.33 2.42 39.23
N PHE A 2 46.31 1.61 38.82
CA PHE A 2 46.67 1.47 37.39
C PHE A 2 45.58 0.77 36.55
N ILE A 3 45.01 -0.33 37.06
CA ILE A 3 43.94 -1.10 36.38
C ILE A 3 42.67 -0.25 36.22
N SER A 4 42.31 0.53 37.25
CA SER A 4 41.16 1.43 37.22
C SER A 4 41.35 2.60 36.23
N LEU A 5 42.58 3.11 36.09
CA LEU A 5 42.91 4.15 35.12
C LEU A 5 42.83 3.60 33.68
N LEU A 6 43.40 2.42 33.44
CA LEU A 6 43.34 1.75 32.13
C LEU A 6 41.89 1.46 31.71
N SER A 7 41.06 0.95 32.63
CA SER A 7 39.64 0.71 32.37
C SER A 7 38.89 1.99 32.00
N SER A 8 39.16 3.10 32.69
CA SER A 8 38.52 4.40 32.41
C SER A 8 38.89 4.94 31.02
N VAL A 9 40.15 4.81 30.61
CA VAL A 9 40.61 5.21 29.27
C VAL A 9 39.93 4.39 28.18
N VAL A 10 39.79 3.08 28.37
CA VAL A 10 39.09 2.20 27.42
C VAL A 10 37.63 2.60 27.28
N VAL A 11 36.92 2.88 28.37
CA VAL A 11 35.52 3.32 28.33
C VAL A 11 35.37 4.64 27.57
N LEU A 12 36.23 5.62 27.84
CA LEU A 12 36.21 6.91 27.12
C LEU A 12 36.51 6.75 25.63
N ALA A 13 37.47 5.88 25.27
CA ALA A 13 37.77 5.58 23.87
C ALA A 13 36.57 4.93 23.17
N LEU A 14 35.86 4.01 23.82
CA LEU A 14 34.65 3.38 23.28
C LEU A 14 33.51 4.38 23.08
N ILE A 15 33.31 5.31 24.03
CA ILE A 15 32.33 6.39 23.90
C ILE A 15 32.69 7.29 22.72
N PHE A 16 33.96 7.73 22.63
CA PHE A 16 34.42 8.57 21.53
C PHE A 16 34.24 7.87 20.17
N LEU A 17 34.65 6.60 20.05
CA LEU A 17 34.47 5.82 18.84
C LEU A 17 32.99 5.73 18.47
N ARG A 18 32.11 5.43 19.44
CA ARG A 18 30.65 5.39 19.22
C ARG A 18 30.13 6.72 18.67
N GLU A 19 30.45 7.84 19.32
CA GLU A 19 29.99 9.15 18.87
C GLU A 19 30.54 9.52 17.49
N PHE A 20 31.82 9.20 17.24
CA PHE A 20 32.44 9.40 15.93
C PHE A 20 31.75 8.58 14.83
N PHE A 21 31.44 7.31 15.10
CA PHE A 21 30.70 6.46 14.14
C PHE A 21 29.27 6.96 13.92
N LEU A 22 28.57 7.41 14.97
CA LEU A 22 27.23 7.99 14.83
C LEU A 22 27.25 9.30 14.05
N TRP A 23 28.25 10.14 14.30
CA TRP A 23 28.49 11.37 13.54
C TRP A 23 28.75 11.03 12.07
N LEU A 24 29.68 10.14 11.78
CA LEU A 24 30.01 9.74 10.41
C LEU A 24 28.80 9.18 9.69
N ARG A 25 28.07 8.25 10.31
CA ARG A 25 26.86 7.65 9.76
C ARG A 25 25.78 8.68 9.46
N ASN A 26 25.59 9.67 10.33
CA ASN A 26 24.56 10.70 10.15
C ASN A 26 24.91 11.74 9.08
N ASN A 27 26.20 11.97 8.82
CA ASN A 27 26.67 12.93 7.82
C ASN A 27 26.87 12.33 6.42
N LEU A 28 26.85 11.00 6.30
CA LEU A 28 26.91 10.33 5.01
C LEU A 28 25.51 10.11 4.44
N PRO A 29 25.21 10.62 3.24
CA PRO A 29 23.92 10.42 2.62
C PRO A 29 23.70 8.94 2.28
N LYS A 30 22.46 8.49 2.43
CA LYS A 30 22.04 7.12 2.16
C LYS A 30 21.30 7.05 0.82
N SER A 31 21.71 6.09 -0.02
CA SER A 31 20.98 5.75 -1.24
C SER A 31 19.66 5.05 -0.88
N VAL A 32 18.56 5.55 -1.43
CA VAL A 32 17.21 5.03 -1.22
C VAL A 32 16.50 4.89 -2.57
N GLN A 33 15.47 4.05 -2.60
CA GLN A 33 14.65 3.83 -3.78
C GLN A 33 13.19 4.12 -3.43
N CYS A 34 12.50 4.86 -4.30
CA CYS A 34 11.08 5.12 -4.13
C CYS A 34 10.28 3.82 -4.24
N TRP A 35 9.36 3.59 -3.31
CA TRP A 35 8.46 2.44 -3.33
C TRP A 35 7.52 2.45 -4.56
N PHE A 36 7.12 3.64 -5.01
CA PHE A 36 6.09 3.82 -6.05
C PHE A 36 6.65 3.81 -7.46
N CYS A 37 7.59 4.71 -7.76
CA CYS A 37 8.12 4.88 -9.12
C CYS A 37 9.51 4.28 -9.30
N HIS A 38 10.06 3.62 -8.28
CA HIS A 38 11.39 3.00 -8.29
C HIS A 38 12.58 3.92 -8.62
N SER A 39 12.39 5.24 -8.64
CA SER A 39 13.49 6.19 -8.80
C SER A 39 14.45 6.09 -7.61
N LYS A 40 15.75 6.18 -7.90
CA LYS A 40 16.79 6.17 -6.86
C LYS A 40 17.20 7.60 -6.56
N THR A 41 17.36 7.92 -5.28
CA THR A 41 17.86 9.21 -4.84
C THR A 41 18.76 9.03 -3.62
N LYS A 42 19.41 10.12 -3.18
CA LYS A 42 20.18 10.17 -1.94
C LYS A 42 19.51 11.12 -0.97
N VAL A 43 19.33 10.66 0.26
CA VAL A 43 18.77 11.46 1.35
C VAL A 43 19.69 11.38 2.57
N ASP A 44 19.55 12.31 3.51
CA ASP A 44 20.29 12.19 4.78
C ASP A 44 19.94 10.87 5.46
N TYR A 45 20.92 10.30 6.17
CA TYR A 45 20.78 8.99 6.79
C TYR A 45 19.50 8.87 7.64
N ARG A 46 19.15 9.93 8.38
CA ARG A 46 18.00 10.00 9.28
C ARG A 46 16.66 10.05 8.56
N PHE A 47 16.64 10.49 7.30
CA PHE A 47 15.44 10.63 6.47
C PHE A 47 15.21 9.44 5.53
N ALA A 48 16.02 8.37 5.63
CA ALA A 48 15.90 7.22 4.74
C ALA A 48 14.51 6.52 4.75
N ASN A 49 13.74 6.70 5.82
CA ASN A 49 12.35 6.24 5.95
C ASN A 49 11.39 7.43 6.23
N ASN A 50 11.72 8.63 5.77
CA ASN A 50 10.90 9.83 5.92
C ASN A 50 11.32 10.87 4.88
N TRP A 51 10.87 10.70 3.64
CA TRP A 51 11.20 11.60 2.54
C TRP A 51 10.13 11.61 1.46
N TYR A 52 10.06 12.70 0.68
CA TYR A 52 9.21 12.79 -0.51
C TYR A 52 10.03 12.54 -1.76
N CYS A 53 9.49 11.76 -2.68
CA CYS A 53 10.14 11.48 -3.95
C CYS A 53 10.04 12.68 -4.89
N SER A 54 11.18 13.21 -5.35
CA SER A 54 11.22 14.34 -6.30
C SER A 54 10.72 14.02 -7.71
N ASN A 55 10.39 12.74 -8.01
CA ASN A 55 9.92 12.30 -9.32
C ASN A 55 8.39 12.11 -9.38
N CYS A 56 7.75 11.76 -8.27
CA CYS A 56 6.31 11.48 -8.23
C CYS A 56 5.58 12.08 -7.03
N ASP A 57 6.29 12.88 -6.24
CA ASP A 57 5.80 13.59 -5.04
C ASP A 57 5.17 12.68 -3.97
N GLN A 58 5.40 11.36 -4.06
CA GLN A 58 4.90 10.40 -3.08
C GLN A 58 5.80 10.34 -1.84
N TYR A 59 5.18 10.27 -0.67
CA TYR A 59 5.86 10.10 0.61
C TYR A 59 6.39 8.66 0.77
N ASN A 60 7.64 8.52 1.21
CA ASN A 60 8.36 7.27 1.41
C ASN A 60 8.79 7.15 2.88
N GLY A 61 7.89 6.61 3.70
CA GLY A 61 8.13 6.35 5.10
C GLY A 61 7.08 5.41 5.68
N PHE A 62 7.52 4.21 6.10
CA PHE A 62 6.62 3.13 6.50
C PHE A 62 6.93 2.57 7.89
N THR A 63 5.92 2.03 8.57
CA THR A 63 6.07 1.20 9.76
C THR A 63 6.62 -0.18 9.38
N LYS A 64 6.95 -1.01 10.37
CA LYS A 64 7.40 -2.39 10.10
C LYS A 64 6.32 -3.25 9.43
N ASP A 65 5.07 -2.91 9.65
CA ASP A 65 3.90 -3.63 9.13
C ASP A 65 3.42 -3.09 7.77
N GLY A 66 4.08 -2.03 7.26
CA GLY A 66 3.85 -1.49 5.91
C GLY A 66 2.95 -0.26 5.85
N ASP A 67 2.33 0.15 6.96
CA ASP A 67 1.57 1.41 7.03
C ASP A 67 2.47 2.63 6.91
N TYR A 68 1.91 3.81 6.63
CA TYR A 68 2.68 5.04 6.72
C TYR A 68 3.10 5.34 8.16
N ASN A 69 4.35 5.75 8.35
CA ASN A 69 4.85 6.15 9.66
C ASN A 69 4.44 7.58 10.09
N ARG A 70 3.51 8.17 9.35
CA ARG A 70 2.89 9.46 9.63
C ARG A 70 1.47 9.45 9.09
N LEU A 71 0.65 10.33 9.64
CA LEU A 71 -0.64 10.65 9.04
C LEU A 71 -0.41 11.43 7.74
N ILE A 72 -1.21 11.07 6.74
CA ILE A 72 -1.29 11.76 5.46
C ILE A 72 -2.72 12.30 5.34
N ASP A 73 -2.89 13.57 5.68
CA ASP A 73 -4.22 14.17 5.93
C ASP A 73 -5.16 14.06 4.72
N ASN A 74 -4.61 14.15 3.50
CA ASN A 74 -5.40 14.03 2.27
C ASN A 74 -6.03 12.64 2.06
N HIS A 75 -5.52 11.60 2.72
CA HIS A 75 -6.13 10.26 2.67
C HIS A 75 -7.41 10.17 3.51
N TYR A 76 -7.62 11.07 4.47
CA TYR A 76 -8.78 11.06 5.37
C TYR A 76 -9.75 12.21 5.09
N GLU A 77 -9.24 13.34 4.61
CA GLU A 77 -10.04 14.52 4.31
C GLU A 77 -10.11 14.75 2.79
N GLU A 78 -11.23 14.37 2.17
CA GLU A 78 -11.43 14.50 0.72
C GLU A 78 -11.16 15.93 0.21
N LYS A 79 -11.52 16.96 0.99
CA LYS A 79 -11.29 18.37 0.67
C LYS A 79 -9.80 18.74 0.52
N LEU A 80 -8.88 17.94 1.07
CA LEU A 80 -7.44 18.14 0.96
C LEU A 80 -6.84 17.41 -0.25
N ASN A 81 -7.61 16.54 -0.92
CA ASN A 81 -7.18 15.98 -2.18
C ASN A 81 -7.16 17.09 -3.23
N PHE A 82 -6.07 17.16 -3.98
CA PHE A 82 -6.03 17.96 -5.19
C PHE A 82 -7.18 17.50 -6.10
N THR A 83 -7.92 18.45 -6.66
CA THR A 83 -8.98 18.14 -7.61
C THR A 83 -8.33 17.65 -8.91
N ILE A 84 -7.97 16.37 -9.01
CA ILE A 84 -7.74 15.74 -10.31
C ILE A 84 -9.12 15.53 -10.93
N THR A 85 -9.68 16.56 -11.55
CA THR A 85 -10.52 16.28 -12.71
C THR A 85 -9.56 15.81 -13.77
N SER A 86 -9.49 14.50 -14.02
CA SER A 86 -8.88 14.00 -15.25
C SER A 86 -9.50 14.81 -16.40
N GLU A 87 -8.72 15.62 -17.12
CA GLU A 87 -9.23 16.33 -18.29
C GLU A 87 -9.90 15.29 -19.20
N GLY A 88 -11.22 15.41 -19.37
CA GLY A 88 -12.01 14.49 -20.19
C GLY A 88 -12.97 13.55 -19.47
N ARG A 89 -13.05 13.53 -18.13
CA ARG A 89 -14.13 12.78 -17.44
C ARG A 89 -14.96 13.72 -16.58
N THR A 90 -16.12 14.12 -17.10
CA THR A 90 -17.14 14.82 -16.32
C THR A 90 -17.53 13.99 -15.09
N LYS A 91 -18.07 14.62 -14.05
CA LYS A 91 -18.63 13.93 -12.87
C LYS A 91 -19.60 12.79 -13.25
N ASP A 92 -20.25 12.91 -14.41
CA ASP A 92 -21.16 11.91 -14.96
C ASP A 92 -20.46 10.72 -15.65
N ALA A 93 -19.20 10.87 -16.09
CA ALA A 93 -18.43 9.77 -16.68
C ALA A 93 -18.07 8.67 -15.67
N TRP A 94 -18.06 9.01 -14.37
CA TRP A 94 -17.86 8.08 -13.26
C TRP A 94 -19.18 7.57 -12.66
N LYS A 95 -20.32 7.78 -13.31
CA LYS A 95 -21.54 7.05 -12.94
C LYS A 95 -21.52 5.72 -13.68
N PRO A 96 -20.98 4.62 -13.09
CA PRO A 96 -21.20 3.31 -13.68
C PRO A 96 -22.71 3.11 -13.72
N THR A 97 -23.27 3.05 -14.92
CA THR A 97 -24.62 2.54 -15.07
C THR A 97 -24.55 1.09 -14.63
N ASN A 98 -25.17 0.77 -13.50
CA ASN A 98 -25.20 -0.60 -13.01
C ASN A 98 -25.93 -1.46 -14.05
N ARG A 99 -25.21 -2.38 -14.69
CA ARG A 99 -25.74 -3.18 -15.81
C ARG A 99 -26.17 -4.58 -15.41
N LEU A 100 -25.97 -4.98 -14.15
CA LEU A 100 -26.44 -6.27 -13.65
C LEU A 100 -27.93 -6.19 -13.29
N CYS A 101 -28.62 -7.32 -13.33
CA CYS A 101 -29.99 -7.37 -12.80
C CYS A 101 -29.99 -7.21 -11.27
N GLU A 102 -31.11 -6.77 -10.71
CA GLU A 102 -31.25 -6.49 -9.26
C GLU A 102 -30.81 -7.66 -8.37
N LYS A 103 -31.23 -8.89 -8.72
CA LYS A 103 -30.82 -10.11 -8.00
C LYS A 103 -29.30 -10.31 -8.03
N CYS A 104 -28.67 -10.14 -9.18
CA CYS A 104 -27.22 -10.30 -9.31
C CYS A 104 -26.47 -9.21 -8.54
N ASN A 105 -26.98 -7.98 -8.54
CA ASN A 105 -26.43 -6.90 -7.73
C ASN A 105 -26.46 -7.21 -6.23
N ARG A 106 -27.62 -7.64 -5.72
CA ARG A 106 -27.74 -8.07 -4.33
C ARG A 106 -26.79 -9.23 -4.01
N ASN A 107 -26.63 -10.19 -4.93
CA ASN A 107 -25.66 -11.27 -4.76
C ASN A 107 -24.21 -10.76 -4.68
N GLN A 108 -23.81 -9.80 -5.52
CA GLN A 108 -22.47 -9.21 -5.45
C GLN A 108 -22.26 -8.43 -4.15
N GLU A 109 -23.26 -7.67 -3.70
CA GLU A 109 -23.22 -6.96 -2.41
C GLU A 109 -23.03 -7.94 -1.24
N LEU A 110 -23.84 -9.00 -1.18
CA LEU A 110 -23.72 -10.02 -0.15
C LEU A 110 -22.35 -10.70 -0.17
N LYS A 111 -21.83 -11.03 -1.34
CA LYS A 111 -20.50 -11.64 -1.48
C LYS A 111 -19.40 -10.73 -0.94
N VAL A 112 -19.44 -9.42 -1.22
CA VAL A 112 -18.47 -8.45 -0.68
C VAL A 112 -18.60 -8.34 0.83
N GLN A 113 -19.82 -8.21 1.37
CA GLN A 113 -20.07 -8.14 2.81
C GLN A 113 -19.56 -9.39 3.56
N GLN A 114 -19.80 -10.57 2.98
CA GLN A 114 -19.35 -11.85 3.54
C GLN A 114 -17.82 -11.96 3.53
N LEU A 115 -17.16 -11.62 2.42
CA LEU A 115 -15.70 -11.59 2.35
C LEU A 115 -15.08 -10.59 3.35
N ALA A 116 -15.66 -9.39 3.48
CA ALA A 116 -15.18 -8.37 4.42
C ALA A 116 -15.36 -8.79 5.88
N SER A 117 -16.33 -9.65 6.17
CA SER A 117 -16.60 -10.17 7.52
C SER A 117 -15.89 -11.50 7.80
N PHE A 118 -15.05 -11.99 6.88
CA PHE A 118 -14.35 -13.25 7.06
C PHE A 118 -13.35 -13.16 8.21
N VAL A 119 -13.34 -14.18 9.07
CA VAL A 119 -12.37 -14.37 10.14
C VAL A 119 -11.87 -15.81 10.06
N PRO A 120 -10.55 -16.06 9.96
CA PRO A 120 -10.03 -17.41 9.89
C PRO A 120 -10.28 -18.16 11.21
N LEU A 121 -10.49 -19.47 11.11
CA LEU A 121 -10.51 -20.37 12.26
C LEU A 121 -9.09 -20.56 12.82
N ASN A 122 -8.09 -20.57 11.93
CA ASN A 122 -6.68 -20.61 12.30
C ASN A 122 -5.87 -19.65 11.44
N GLU A 123 -5.28 -18.63 12.05
CA GLU A 123 -4.42 -17.63 11.38
C GLU A 123 -3.31 -18.25 10.52
N LYS A 124 -2.76 -19.40 10.92
CA LYS A 124 -1.71 -20.08 10.14
C LYS A 124 -2.20 -20.64 8.81
N ASN A 125 -3.52 -20.84 8.68
CA ASN A 125 -4.16 -21.38 7.49
C ASN A 125 -4.98 -20.32 6.76
N TYR A 126 -4.83 -19.03 7.10
CA TYR A 126 -5.62 -17.93 6.55
C TYR A 126 -5.79 -18.03 5.03
N ASP A 127 -4.69 -18.16 4.29
CA ASP A 127 -4.68 -18.21 2.82
C ASP A 127 -5.51 -19.37 2.25
N ILE A 128 -5.50 -20.53 2.91
CA ILE A 128 -6.25 -21.71 2.48
C ILE A 128 -7.73 -21.52 2.80
N GLU A 129 -8.03 -21.01 4.00
CA GLU A 129 -9.41 -20.82 4.47
C GLU A 129 -10.13 -19.73 3.67
N ILE A 130 -9.47 -18.60 3.40
CA ILE A 130 -10.06 -17.50 2.61
C ILE A 130 -10.34 -17.94 1.17
N GLU A 131 -9.45 -18.71 0.53
CA GLU A 131 -9.67 -19.19 -0.83
C GLU A 131 -10.82 -20.21 -0.90
N HIS A 132 -10.91 -21.10 0.09
CA HIS A 132 -12.02 -22.03 0.18
C HIS A 132 -13.35 -21.29 0.40
N TYR A 133 -13.37 -20.31 1.31
CA TYR A 133 -14.55 -19.49 1.58
C TYR A 133 -14.97 -18.67 0.35
N ARG A 134 -14.01 -18.02 -0.32
CA ARG A 134 -14.22 -17.28 -1.58
C ARG A 134 -14.87 -18.18 -2.63
N THR A 135 -14.34 -19.39 -2.82
CA THR A 135 -14.88 -20.36 -3.78
C THR A 135 -16.33 -20.76 -3.47
N GLN A 136 -16.69 -20.91 -2.19
CA GLN A 136 -18.07 -21.17 -1.79
C GLN A 136 -18.98 -19.98 -2.10
N LEU A 137 -18.54 -18.76 -1.77
CA LEU A 137 -19.30 -17.55 -2.06
C LEU A 137 -19.54 -17.36 -3.57
N GLU A 138 -18.54 -17.65 -4.42
CA GLU A 138 -18.72 -17.62 -5.87
C GLU A 138 -19.81 -18.58 -6.36
N LYS A 139 -19.89 -19.77 -5.76
CA LYS A 139 -20.92 -20.77 -6.12
C LYS A 139 -22.30 -20.35 -5.63
N CYS A 140 -22.41 -19.88 -4.39
CA CYS A 140 -23.66 -19.48 -3.75
C CYS A 140 -24.25 -18.20 -4.37
N TYR A 141 -23.40 -17.21 -4.66
CA TYR A 141 -23.78 -15.89 -5.15
C TYR A 141 -23.46 -15.71 -6.64
N LYS A 142 -23.53 -16.80 -7.41
CA LYS A 142 -23.27 -16.78 -8.86
C LYS A 142 -24.15 -15.78 -9.60
N LEU A 143 -23.60 -15.23 -10.68
CA LEU A 143 -24.36 -14.44 -11.64
C LEU A 143 -25.33 -15.33 -12.42
N CYS A 144 -26.42 -14.75 -12.91
CA CYS A 144 -27.22 -15.40 -13.94
C CYS A 144 -26.47 -15.39 -15.28
N SER A 145 -26.79 -16.33 -16.17
CA SER A 145 -26.12 -16.48 -17.47
C SER A 145 -26.06 -15.16 -18.28
N ASN A 146 -27.14 -14.36 -18.25
CA ASN A 146 -27.19 -13.08 -18.96
C ASN A 146 -26.19 -12.06 -18.38
N CYS A 147 -26.12 -11.95 -17.05
CA CYS A 147 -25.21 -11.04 -16.36
C CYS A 147 -23.75 -11.49 -16.49
N ASP A 148 -23.50 -12.80 -16.47
CA ASP A 148 -22.17 -13.38 -16.65
C ASP A 148 -21.61 -13.13 -18.06
N THR A 149 -22.46 -13.31 -19.08
CA THR A 149 -22.12 -12.98 -20.48
C THR A 149 -21.84 -11.50 -20.65
N LEU A 150 -22.67 -10.64 -20.07
CA LEU A 150 -22.50 -9.19 -20.07
C LEU A 150 -21.18 -8.78 -19.43
N LEU A 151 -20.87 -9.32 -18.25
CA LEU A 151 -19.65 -9.03 -17.51
C LEU A 151 -18.40 -9.47 -18.30
N SER A 152 -18.43 -10.66 -18.90
CA SER A 152 -17.35 -11.17 -19.76
C SER A 152 -17.08 -10.25 -20.96
N LYS A 153 -18.14 -9.73 -21.58
CA LYS A 153 -18.04 -8.75 -22.67
C LYS A 153 -17.42 -7.43 -22.20
N ILE A 154 -17.84 -6.93 -21.03
CA ILE A 154 -17.28 -5.70 -20.44
C ILE A 154 -15.78 -5.88 -20.18
N PHE A 155 -15.38 -6.95 -19.49
CA PHE A 155 -13.98 -7.20 -19.17
C PHE A 155 -13.10 -7.39 -20.40
N THR A 156 -13.63 -8.02 -21.45
CA THR A 156 -12.90 -8.16 -22.71
C THR A 156 -12.68 -6.80 -23.37
N ASN A 157 -13.70 -5.95 -23.40
CA ASN A 157 -13.57 -4.59 -23.94
C ASN A 157 -12.58 -3.75 -23.13
N GLU A 158 -12.66 -3.78 -21.80
CA GLU A 158 -11.72 -3.06 -20.92
C GLU A 158 -10.30 -3.56 -21.10
N LYS A 159 -10.08 -4.88 -21.12
CA LYS A 159 -8.75 -5.44 -21.39
C LYS A 159 -8.19 -4.93 -22.72
N ASN A 160 -9.00 -4.88 -23.77
CA ASN A 160 -8.56 -4.35 -25.06
C ASN A 160 -8.24 -2.85 -25.01
N LEU A 161 -9.00 -2.06 -24.24
CA LEU A 161 -8.75 -0.63 -24.01
C LEU A 161 -7.46 -0.36 -23.23
N PHE A 162 -7.12 -1.21 -22.26
CA PHE A 162 -5.90 -1.08 -21.45
C PHE A 162 -4.69 -1.81 -22.04
N SER A 163 -4.87 -2.61 -23.10
CA SER A 163 -3.80 -3.28 -23.85
C SER A 163 -3.26 -2.44 -25.02
N ILE A 164 -3.58 -1.14 -25.07
CA ILE A 164 -3.00 -0.22 -26.06
C ILE A 164 -1.51 -0.04 -25.72
N PRO A 165 -0.57 -0.29 -26.66
CA PRO A 165 0.86 -0.09 -26.43
C PRO A 165 1.22 1.38 -26.15
#